data_AF-A0A8D9BUN7-F1
#
_entry.id   AF-A0A8D9BUN7-F1
#
_cell.length_a   1.000
_cell.length_b   1.000
_cell.length_c   1.000
_cell.angle_alpha   90.00
_cell.angle_beta   90.00
_cell.angle_gamma   90.00
#
_symmetry.space_group_name_H-M   'P 1'
#
loop_
_entity.id
_entity.type
_entity.pdbx_description
1 polymer ?
#
loop_
_entity_poly.entity_id
_entity_poly.type
_entity_poly.pdbx_seq_one_letter_code
_entity_poly.pdbx_strand_id
1 'polypeptide(L)'
;MGIKGLGIISSPISNSTQSNSWVDYVSNGGLMKPIPEFLDIIRRLENAFNFYHGEKELKKHKNVNKLLFEKMKQEAANLDPRIMGLFIRTRTYIRIRKLNSELQTKTLQLKSKKSLYKTVL
;
A
#
# COMPACT_ATOMS: atom_id res chain seq x y z
N MET A 1 -24.93 32.91 -15.51
CA MET A 1 -23.75 32.39 -16.25
C MET A 1 -22.49 32.92 -15.59
N GLY A 2 -21.49 32.07 -15.35
CA GLY A 2 -20.12 32.49 -15.01
C GLY A 2 -19.64 32.08 -13.61
N ILE A 3 -18.95 30.94 -13.52
CA ILE A 3 -18.24 30.40 -12.35
C ILE A 3 -16.82 30.98 -12.33
N LYS A 4 -16.23 31.24 -11.15
CA LYS A 4 -14.78 31.19 -10.77
C LYS A 4 -14.58 31.97 -9.47
N GLY A 5 -13.93 31.52 -8.41
CA GLY A 5 -13.19 30.31 -8.12
C GLY A 5 -12.87 30.31 -6.62
N LEU A 6 -12.87 29.14 -6.00
CA LEU A 6 -12.65 28.94 -4.57
C LEU A 6 -11.20 29.23 -4.17
N GLY A 7 -11.06 30.10 -3.16
CA GLY A 7 -10.11 30.07 -2.04
C GLY A 7 -8.66 29.64 -2.28
N ILE A 8 -7.74 30.61 -2.24
CA ILE A 8 -6.42 30.42 -1.64
C ILE A 8 -6.37 31.28 -0.39
N ILE A 9 -6.56 30.67 0.78
CA ILE A 9 -6.21 31.29 2.06
C ILE A 9 -4.75 30.89 2.31
N SER A 10 -3.82 31.72 1.87
CA SER A 10 -2.43 31.69 2.30
C SER A 10 -2.36 32.10 3.78
N SER A 11 -2.43 31.12 4.67
CA SER A 11 -2.12 31.34 6.09
C SER A 11 -0.60 31.52 6.26
N PRO A 12 -0.15 32.42 7.15
CA PRO A 12 1.26 32.73 7.32
C PRO A 12 2.04 31.52 7.85
N ILE A 13 3.24 31.36 7.31
CA ILE A 13 4.21 30.32 7.69
C ILE A 13 4.54 30.47 9.16
N SER A 14 3.97 29.61 9.99
CA SER A 14 4.44 29.39 11.36
C SER A 14 5.58 28.38 11.28
N ASN A 15 6.78 28.80 11.68
CA ASN A 15 7.98 27.98 11.83
C ASN A 15 7.81 26.96 12.99
N SER A 16 6.85 26.05 12.86
CA SER A 16 6.86 24.79 13.59
C SER A 16 7.72 23.81 12.78
N THR A 17 8.54 23.02 13.46
CA THR A 17 9.43 22.01 12.89
C THR A 17 8.67 21.02 12.00
N GLN A 18 8.49 21.37 10.73
CA GLN A 18 7.77 20.56 9.77
C GLN A 18 8.64 19.35 9.46
N SER A 19 8.30 18.19 10.03
CA SER A 19 9.02 16.96 9.73
C SER A 19 8.83 16.65 8.25
N ASN A 20 9.90 16.75 7.47
CA ASN A 20 9.87 16.39 6.06
C ASN A 20 9.56 14.89 5.93
N SER A 21 8.47 14.58 5.25
CA SER A 21 8.05 13.22 4.92
C SER A 21 8.77 12.72 3.67
N TRP A 22 8.82 11.40 3.47
CA TRP A 22 9.40 10.80 2.26
C TRP A 22 8.79 11.35 0.96
N VAL A 23 7.50 11.69 0.97
CA VAL A 23 6.81 12.30 -0.18
C VAL A 23 7.39 13.67 -0.52
N ASP A 24 7.78 14.46 0.48
CA ASP A 24 8.35 15.80 0.27
C ASP A 24 9.73 15.72 -0.42
N TYR A 25 10.45 14.61 -0.24
CA TYR A 25 11.75 14.38 -0.87
C TYR A 25 11.66 13.79 -2.28
N VAL A 26 10.68 12.92 -2.54
CA VAL A 26 10.56 12.24 -3.84
C VAL A 26 9.72 13.04 -4.86
N SER A 27 8.90 13.97 -4.36
CA SER A 27 8.01 14.77 -5.21
C SER A 27 8.76 15.97 -5.79
N ASN A 28 8.64 16.16 -7.11
CA ASN A 28 9.01 17.42 -7.78
C ASN A 28 7.86 18.44 -7.79
N GLY A 29 6.94 18.37 -6.81
CA GLY A 29 5.76 19.24 -6.69
C GLY A 29 4.45 18.68 -7.28
N GLY A 30 4.48 17.52 -7.93
CA GLY A 30 3.30 16.90 -8.58
C GLY A 30 2.57 15.83 -7.77
N LEU A 31 3.16 15.35 -6.66
CA LEU A 31 2.53 14.31 -5.83
C LEU A 31 1.64 14.91 -4.75
N MET A 32 0.47 14.32 -4.57
CA MET A 32 -0.43 14.67 -3.47
C MET A 32 0.10 14.08 -2.16
N LYS A 33 0.21 14.91 -1.14
CA LYS A 33 0.48 14.48 0.23
C LYS A 33 -0.85 14.16 0.93
N PRO A 34 -1.03 12.96 1.50
CA PRO A 34 -2.25 12.64 2.21
C PRO A 34 -2.34 13.45 3.50
N ILE A 35 -3.57 13.82 3.88
CA ILE A 35 -3.84 14.34 5.22
C ILE A 35 -3.63 13.23 6.28
N PRO A 36 -3.21 13.57 7.51
CA PRO A 36 -2.89 12.57 8.54
C PRO A 36 -4.03 11.58 8.81
N GLU A 37 -5.27 12.05 8.85
CA GLU A 37 -6.45 11.25 9.16
C GLU A 37 -6.70 10.18 8.09
N PHE A 38 -6.49 10.54 6.82
CA PHE A 38 -6.60 9.60 5.72
C PHE A 38 -5.48 8.56 5.77
N LEU A 39 -4.26 8.99 6.08
CA LEU A 39 -3.12 8.08 6.23
C LEU A 39 -3.36 7.06 7.36
N ASP A 40 -3.95 7.49 8.47
CA ASP A 40 -4.30 6.59 9.58
C ASP A 40 -5.39 5.59 9.21
N ILE A 41 -6.39 6.00 8.41
CA ILE A 41 -7.36 5.06 7.84
C ILE A 41 -6.64 3.99 7.01
N ILE A 42 -5.75 4.40 6.10
CA ILE A 42 -5.01 3.46 5.24
C ILE A 42 -4.13 2.50 6.06
N ARG A 43 -3.51 2.98 7.15
CA ARG A 43 -2.75 2.13 8.08
C ARG A 43 -3.63 1.06 8.74
N ARG A 44 -4.84 1.42 9.18
CA ARG A 44 -5.79 0.43 9.73
C ARG A 44 -6.20 -0.61 8.69
N LEU A 45 -6.46 -0.19 7.44
CA LEU A 45 -6.74 -1.13 6.35
C LEU A 45 -5.56 -2.07 6.08
N GLU A 46 -4.33 -1.57 6.10
CA GLU A 46 -3.12 -2.38 5.94
C GLU A 46 -2.99 -3.42 7.07
N ASN A 47 -3.26 -3.02 8.32
CA ASN A 47 -3.26 -3.93 9.45
C ASN A 47 -4.34 -5.02 9.29
N ALA A 48 -5.56 -4.66 8.89
CA ALA A 48 -6.61 -5.63 8.61
C ALA A 48 -6.23 -6.58 7.46
N PHE A 49 -5.60 -6.07 6.40
CA PHE A 49 -5.08 -6.87 5.29
C PHE A 49 -4.05 -7.90 5.77
N ASN A 50 -3.07 -7.45 6.56
CA ASN A 50 -1.98 -8.31 7.06
C ASN A 50 -2.47 -9.29 8.12
N PHE A 51 -3.37 -8.88 9.00
CA PHE A 51 -4.02 -9.78 9.95
C PHE A 51 -4.79 -10.89 9.21
N TYR A 52 -5.49 -10.52 8.13
CA TYR A 52 -6.21 -11.50 7.33
C TYR A 52 -5.28 -12.47 6.61
N HIS A 53 -4.34 -11.96 5.80
CA HIS A 53 -3.53 -12.78 4.90
C HIS A 53 -2.26 -13.35 5.53
N GLY A 54 -1.76 -12.77 6.62
CA GLY A 54 -0.37 -12.88 7.06
C GLY A 54 0.55 -11.88 6.34
N GLU A 55 1.73 -11.62 6.89
CA GLU A 55 2.68 -10.65 6.34
C GLU A 55 3.35 -11.09 5.03
N LYS A 56 3.56 -12.41 4.88
CA LYS A 56 4.37 -13.00 3.80
C LYS A 56 3.58 -13.99 2.94
N GLU A 57 2.26 -13.98 3.05
CA GLU A 57 1.40 -14.95 2.36
C GLU A 57 0.15 -14.27 1.79
N LEU A 58 -0.62 -15.05 1.04
CA LEU A 58 -1.98 -14.73 0.64
C LEU A 58 -2.86 -15.95 0.89
N LYS A 59 -3.70 -15.88 1.92
CA LYS A 59 -4.76 -16.87 2.13
C LYS A 59 -5.64 -17.03 0.89
N LYS A 60 -5.73 -18.26 0.38
CA LYS A 60 -6.58 -18.63 -0.77
C LYS A 60 -7.86 -19.25 -0.25
N HIS A 61 -8.99 -18.66 -0.58
CA HIS A 61 -10.32 -19.17 -0.24
C HIS A 61 -11.36 -18.56 -1.19
N LYS A 62 -12.57 -19.09 -1.22
CA LYS A 62 -13.66 -18.48 -1.99
C LYS A 62 -14.02 -17.13 -1.37
N ASN A 63 -14.28 -16.13 -2.21
CA ASN A 63 -14.77 -14.81 -1.80
C ASN A 63 -13.83 -13.98 -0.91
N VAL A 64 -12.50 -14.09 -1.10
CA VAL A 64 -11.47 -13.32 -0.38
C VAL A 64 -11.78 -11.84 -0.27
N ASN A 65 -12.03 -11.21 -1.41
CA ASN A 65 -12.22 -9.77 -1.44
C ASN A 65 -13.47 -9.35 -0.67
N LYS A 66 -14.54 -10.16 -0.71
CA LYS A 66 -15.78 -9.89 0.04
C LYS A 66 -15.54 -9.99 1.54
N LEU A 67 -14.90 -11.06 2.01
CA LEU A 67 -14.62 -11.24 3.43
C LEU A 67 -13.68 -10.17 3.98
N LEU A 68 -12.68 -9.79 3.19
CA LEU A 68 -11.74 -8.75 3.55
C LEU A 68 -12.42 -7.37 3.58
N PHE A 69 -13.31 -7.11 2.64
CA PHE A 69 -14.12 -5.89 2.61
C PHE A 69 -14.98 -5.76 3.87
N GLU A 70 -15.70 -6.81 4.28
CA GLU A 70 -16.51 -6.76 5.51
C GLU A 70 -15.66 -6.52 6.77
N LYS A 71 -14.46 -7.12 6.85
CA LYS A 71 -13.52 -6.85 7.95
C LYS A 71 -13.04 -5.40 7.95
N MET A 72 -12.65 -4.88 6.78
CA MET A 72 -12.18 -3.50 6.64
C MET A 72 -13.28 -2.46 6.90
N LYS A 73 -14.53 -2.80 6.63
CA LYS A 73 -15.69 -1.95 6.94
C LYS A 73 -15.84 -1.71 8.44
N GLN A 74 -15.44 -2.67 9.29
CA GLN A 74 -15.44 -2.51 10.74
C GLN A 74 -14.36 -1.52 11.20
N GLU A 75 -13.21 -1.45 10.50
CA GLU A 75 -12.07 -0.57 10.82
C GLU A 75 -12.21 0.86 10.30
N ALA A 76 -13.06 1.05 9.28
CA ALA A 76 -13.22 2.32 8.56
C ALA A 76 -14.65 2.47 8.02
N ALA A 77 -15.65 2.47 8.91
CA ALA A 77 -17.06 2.48 8.54
C ALA A 77 -17.49 3.67 7.64
N ASN A 78 -16.83 4.82 7.77
CA ASN A 78 -17.13 6.03 7.02
C ASN A 78 -16.36 6.16 5.69
N LEU A 79 -15.49 5.20 5.37
CA LEU A 79 -14.72 5.25 4.12
C LEU A 79 -15.60 4.83 2.93
N ASP A 80 -15.48 5.55 1.81
CA ASP A 80 -16.18 5.19 0.57
C ASP A 80 -15.83 3.72 0.18
N PRO A 81 -16.84 2.85 -0.01
CA PRO A 81 -16.66 1.47 -0.46
C PRO A 81 -15.75 1.31 -1.67
N ARG A 82 -15.75 2.28 -2.60
CA ARG A 82 -14.91 2.26 -3.80
C ARG A 82 -13.43 2.39 -3.46
N ILE A 83 -13.08 3.20 -2.46
CA ILE A 83 -11.70 3.37 -1.99
C ILE A 83 -11.23 2.08 -1.32
N MET A 84 -12.07 1.47 -0.50
CA MET A 84 -11.76 0.19 0.14
C MET A 84 -11.58 -0.94 -0.87
N GLY A 85 -12.46 -1.03 -1.87
CA GLY A 85 -12.31 -1.98 -2.98
C GLY A 85 -11.08 -1.71 -3.85
N LEU A 86 -10.69 -0.45 -4.04
CA LEU A 86 -9.44 -0.09 -4.71
C LEU A 86 -8.23 -0.53 -3.87
N PHE A 87 -8.22 -0.26 -2.57
CA PHE A 87 -7.16 -0.67 -1.65
C PHE A 87 -6.94 -2.18 -1.69
N ILE A 88 -8.01 -2.98 -1.53
CA ILE A 88 -7.93 -4.45 -1.54
C ILE A 88 -7.30 -4.96 -2.83
N ARG A 89 -7.77 -4.47 -3.98
CA ARG A 89 -7.24 -4.87 -5.29
C ARG A 89 -5.77 -4.51 -5.43
N THR A 90 -5.44 -3.23 -5.25
CA THR A 90 -4.07 -2.73 -5.41
C THR A 90 -3.10 -3.45 -4.47
N ARG A 91 -3.48 -3.61 -3.20
CA ARG A 91 -2.63 -4.25 -2.19
C ARG A 91 -2.40 -5.74 -2.47
N THR A 92 -3.42 -6.42 -3.00
CA THR A 92 -3.32 -7.82 -3.45
C THR A 92 -2.35 -7.94 -4.63
N TYR A 93 -2.47 -7.08 -5.65
CA TYR A 93 -1.53 -7.07 -6.78
C TYR A 93 -0.09 -6.83 -6.34
N ILE A 94 0.13 -5.85 -5.45
CA ILE A 94 1.46 -5.56 -4.89
C ILE A 94 2.02 -6.79 -4.15
N ARG A 95 1.19 -7.47 -3.33
CA ARG A 95 1.61 -8.68 -2.62
C ARG A 95 1.96 -9.82 -3.58
N ILE A 96 1.14 -10.07 -4.60
CA ILE A 96 1.40 -11.10 -5.62
C ILE A 96 2.73 -10.82 -6.33
N ARG A 97 2.96 -9.57 -6.74
CA ARG A 97 4.21 -9.17 -7.40
C ARG A 97 5.43 -9.44 -6.50
N LYS A 98 5.34 -9.08 -5.22
CA LYS A 98 6.40 -9.35 -4.24
C LYS A 98 6.67 -10.86 -4.11
N LEU A 99 5.62 -11.67 -3.90
CA LEU A 99 5.74 -13.13 -3.77
C LEU A 99 6.37 -13.77 -5.02
N ASN A 100 5.96 -13.33 -6.21
CA ASN A 100 6.52 -13.82 -7.47
C ASN A 100 8.00 -13.47 -7.60
N SER A 101 8.39 -12.24 -7.24
CA SER A 101 9.81 -11.83 -7.24
C SER A 101 10.63 -12.70 -6.28
N GLU A 102 10.12 -12.97 -5.08
CA GLU A 102 10.80 -13.81 -4.09
C GLU A 102 10.96 -15.26 -4.58
N LEU A 103 9.94 -15.81 -5.24
CA LEU A 103 10.01 -17.15 -5.84
C LEU A 103 11.06 -17.23 -6.96
N GLN A 104 11.15 -16.19 -7.80
CA GLN A 104 12.18 -16.11 -8.85
C GLN A 104 13.58 -16.05 -8.25
N THR A 105 13.81 -15.19 -7.26
CA THR A 105 15.10 -15.08 -6.57
C THR A 105 15.51 -16.42 -5.93
N LYS A 106 14.59 -17.10 -5.23
CA LYS A 106 14.86 -18.43 -4.66
C LYS A 106 15.24 -19.45 -5.73
N THR A 107 14.55 -19.45 -6.86
CA THR A 107 14.85 -20.36 -7.98
C THR A 107 16.24 -20.12 -8.56
N LEU A 108 16.63 -18.86 -8.74
CA LEU A 108 17.96 -18.49 -9.23
C LEU A 108 19.06 -18.92 -8.26
N GLN A 109 18.87 -18.71 -6.96
CA GLN A 109 19.81 -19.15 -5.91
C GLN A 109 19.98 -20.67 -5.88
N LEU A 110 18.92 -21.44 -6.10
CA LEU A 110 19.00 -22.90 -6.17
C LEU A 110 19.76 -23.37 -7.42
N LYS A 111 19.58 -22.70 -8.56
CA LYS A 111 20.32 -23.00 -9.80
C LYS A 111 21.81 -22.69 -9.66
N SER A 112 22.18 -21.54 -9.08
CA SER A 112 23.58 -21.18 -8.88
C SER A 112 24.31 -22.17 -7.95
N LYS A 113 23.66 -22.59 -6.85
CA LYS A 113 24.19 -23.62 -5.96
C LYS A 113 24.41 -24.95 -6.68
N LYS A 114 23.43 -25.43 -7.46
CA LYS A 114 23.57 -26.67 -8.25
C LYS A 114 24.71 -26.59 -9.28
N SER A 115 24.89 -25.44 -9.93
CA SER A 115 26.01 -25.21 -10.85
C SER A 115 27.36 -25.28 -10.15
N LEU A 116 27.46 -24.70 -8.95
CA LEU A 116 28.70 -24.71 -8.16
C LEU A 116 29.13 -26.15 -7.80
N TYR A 117 28.20 -27.00 -7.35
CA TYR A 117 28.52 -28.40 -7.03
C TYR A 117 28.90 -29.24 -8.26
N LYS A 118 28.48 -28.85 -9.47
CA LYS A 118 28.86 -29.52 -10.72
C LYS A 118 30.27 -29.13 -11.20
N THR A 119 30.80 -28.01 -10.76
CA THR A 119 32.15 -27.53 -11.15
C THR A 119 33.25 -27.97 -10.19
N VAL A 120 32.88 -28.46 -8.99
CA VAL A 120 33.81 -28.89 -7.93
C VAL A 120 34.01 -30.42 -7.91
N LEU A 121 33.25 -31.17 -8.71
CA LEU A 121 33.41 -32.61 -8.96
C LEU A 121 33.97 -32.83 -10.37
#